data_AF-A0A955EZT9-F1
#
_entry.id   AF-A0A955EZT9-F1
#
_cell.length_a   1.000
_cell.length_b   1.000
_cell.length_c   1.000
_cell.angle_alpha   90.00
_cell.angle_beta   90.00
_cell.angle_gamma   90.00
#
_symmetry.space_group_name_H-M   'P 1'
#
loop_
_entity.id
_entity.type
_entity.pdbx_description
1 polymer ?
#
loop_
_entity_poly.entity_id
_entity_poly.type
_entity_poly.pdbx_seq_one_letter_code
_entity_poly.pdbx_strand_id
1 'polypeptide(L)'
;LQDDCEAFLLHPVDLPLVSLADYEAVLQAWIGLADRRSKIVVASHAMRRGHPALFGMAFRDAFLALGDDAPARDVLRAHENHITHVTVKNPWVLRDIDTAQDYRAATAQVDGD
;
A
#
# COMPACT_ATOMS: atom_id res chain seq x y z
N LEU A 1 2.10 15.39 8.71
CA LEU A 1 2.99 15.30 7.52
C LEU A 1 3.62 16.68 7.34
N GLN A 2 4.93 16.74 7.13
CA GLN A 2 5.65 17.99 6.89
C GLN A 2 5.25 18.56 5.52
N ASP A 3 5.34 19.88 5.35
CA ASP A 3 4.84 20.58 4.16
C ASP A 3 5.69 20.33 2.91
N ASP A 4 6.92 19.84 3.07
CA ASP A 4 7.85 19.48 2.00
C ASP A 4 7.66 18.05 1.45
N CYS A 5 6.78 17.27 2.06
CA CYS A 5 6.49 15.92 1.61
C CYS A 5 5.76 15.93 0.24
N GLU A 6 6.05 14.96 -0.63
CA GLU A 6 5.37 14.80 -1.92
C GLU A 6 4.37 13.63 -1.96
N ALA A 7 4.54 12.65 -1.08
CA ALA A 7 3.67 11.49 -0.94
C ALA A 7 3.83 10.83 0.44
N PHE A 8 2.87 10.00 0.82
CA PHE A 8 2.95 9.15 2.01
C PHE A 8 2.57 7.71 1.68
N LEU A 9 3.12 6.76 2.44
CA LEU A 9 2.80 5.35 2.35
C LEU A 9 1.78 4.98 3.42
N LEU A 10 0.79 4.17 3.05
CA LEU A 10 -0.08 3.48 3.99
C LEU A 10 0.30 1.99 4.00
N HIS A 11 0.73 1.54 5.19
CA HIS A 11 1.12 0.16 5.43
C HIS A 11 0.56 -0.29 6.79
N PRO A 12 -0.39 -1.25 6.83
CA PRO A 12 -0.87 -1.81 8.08
C PRO A 12 0.24 -2.61 8.76
N VAL A 13 0.26 -2.59 10.10
CA VAL A 13 1.38 -3.14 10.90
C VAL A 13 1.46 -4.68 10.90
N ASP A 14 0.37 -5.33 10.52
CA ASP A 14 0.13 -6.77 10.47
C ASP A 14 0.47 -7.41 9.13
N LEU A 15 1.15 -6.69 8.22
CA LEU A 15 1.74 -7.22 6.99
C LEU A 15 3.29 -7.18 7.05
N PRO A 16 3.94 -7.98 7.91
CA PRO A 16 5.39 -7.93 8.11
C PRO A 16 6.20 -8.53 6.95
N LEU A 17 5.56 -9.29 6.05
CA LEU A 17 6.22 -10.00 4.95
C LEU A 17 6.19 -9.24 3.61
N VAL A 18 5.81 -7.96 3.63
CA VAL A 18 6.04 -7.06 2.50
C VAL A 18 7.53 -6.73 2.46
N SER A 19 8.17 -7.04 1.34
CA SER A 19 9.63 -6.94 1.17
C SER A 19 10.05 -5.55 0.74
N LEU A 20 11.33 -5.21 0.95
CA LEU A 20 11.92 -3.95 0.43
C LEU A 20 11.67 -3.77 -1.07
N ALA A 21 11.78 -4.84 -1.85
CA ALA A 21 11.55 -4.81 -3.30
C ALA A 21 10.10 -4.42 -3.66
N ASP A 22 9.12 -4.75 -2.82
CA ASP A 22 7.72 -4.35 -3.03
C ASP A 22 7.55 -2.83 -2.82
N TYR A 23 8.19 -2.26 -1.80
CA TYR A 23 8.22 -0.80 -1.57
C TYR A 23 8.94 -0.08 -2.70
N GLU A 24 10.10 -0.57 -3.13
CA GLU A 24 10.87 0.00 -4.24
C GLU A 24 10.06 -0.01 -5.54
N ALA A 25 9.35 -1.11 -5.85
CA ALA A 25 8.52 -1.20 -7.03
C ALA A 25 7.41 -0.13 -7.05
N VAL A 26 6.73 0.08 -5.93
CA VAL A 26 5.70 1.12 -5.78
C VAL A 26 6.32 2.52 -5.88
N LEU A 27 7.45 2.76 -5.22
CA LEU A 27 8.13 4.06 -5.24
C LEU A 27 8.63 4.42 -6.64
N GLN A 28 9.29 3.50 -7.34
CA GLN A 28 9.81 3.73 -8.69
C GLN A 28 8.69 4.00 -9.69
N ALA A 29 7.59 3.23 -9.60
CA ALA A 29 6.41 3.48 -10.41
C ALA A 29 5.83 4.87 -10.14
N TRP A 30 5.76 5.32 -8.89
CA TRP A 30 5.29 6.65 -8.54
C TRP A 30 6.22 7.77 -9.04
N ILE A 31 7.53 7.63 -8.89
CA ILE A 31 8.53 8.60 -9.37
C ILE A 31 8.42 8.84 -10.87
N GLY A 32 8.10 7.79 -11.64
CA GLY A 32 7.95 7.85 -13.10
C GLY A 32 6.69 8.56 -13.62
N LEU A 33 5.76 8.97 -12.75
CA LEU A 33 4.51 9.63 -13.15
C LEU A 33 4.70 11.14 -13.27
N ALA A 34 4.26 11.72 -14.41
CA ALA A 34 4.33 13.15 -14.68
C ALA A 34 3.46 14.03 -13.74
N ASP A 35 2.44 13.45 -13.10
CA ASP A 35 1.57 14.13 -12.12
C ASP A 35 1.47 13.31 -10.81
N ARG A 36 2.62 12.85 -10.32
CA ARG A 36 2.70 11.90 -9.20
C ARG A 36 2.01 12.36 -7.91
N ARG A 37 1.95 13.67 -7.64
CA ARG A 37 1.28 14.23 -6.44
C ARG A 37 -0.24 14.00 -6.43
N SER A 38 -0.87 13.75 -7.58
CA SER A 38 -2.30 13.45 -7.73
C SER A 38 -2.59 11.97 -8.00
N LYS A 39 -1.58 11.10 -7.84
CA LYS A 39 -1.68 9.66 -8.14
C LYS A 39 -1.56 8.80 -6.89
N ILE A 40 -2.21 7.66 -6.94
CA ILE A 40 -2.12 6.59 -5.95
C ILE A 40 -1.43 5.41 -6.64
N VAL A 41 -0.38 4.86 -6.07
CA VAL A 41 0.32 3.69 -6.60
C VAL A 41 0.24 2.57 -5.59
N VAL A 42 -0.25 1.40 -6.01
CA VAL A 42 -0.52 0.30 -5.08
C VAL A 42 0.10 -0.99 -5.60
N ALA A 43 0.80 -1.71 -4.71
CA ALA A 43 1.24 -3.06 -5.00
C ALA A 43 0.03 -3.96 -5.28
N SER A 44 0.16 -4.86 -6.26
CA SER A 44 -0.88 -5.77 -6.65
C SER A 44 -0.30 -7.14 -6.98
N HIS A 45 -1.00 -8.18 -6.57
CA HIS A 45 -0.62 -9.56 -6.88
C HIS A 45 -1.83 -10.30 -7.41
N ALA A 46 -1.67 -11.04 -8.52
CA ALA A 46 -2.77 -11.75 -9.18
C ALA A 46 -4.02 -10.89 -9.39
N MET A 47 -3.84 -9.65 -9.90
CA MET A 47 -4.91 -8.66 -10.15
C MET A 47 -5.69 -8.21 -8.90
N ARG A 48 -5.18 -8.52 -7.70
CA ARG A 48 -5.74 -8.05 -6.43
C ARG A 48 -4.88 -6.94 -5.87
N ARG A 49 -5.53 -5.92 -5.32
CA ARG A 49 -4.89 -4.78 -4.66
C ARG A 49 -4.35 -5.22 -3.29
N GLY A 50 -3.10 -4.86 -2.99
CA GLY A 50 -2.40 -5.16 -1.74
C GLY A 50 -1.70 -3.94 -1.15
N HIS A 51 -0.59 -4.20 -0.46
CA HIS A 51 0.24 -3.21 0.22
C HIS A 51 1.73 -3.34 -0.18
N PRO A 52 2.49 -2.23 -0.17
CA PRO A 52 2.08 -0.92 0.31
C PRO A 52 1.24 -0.15 -0.72
N ALA A 53 0.51 0.85 -0.23
CA ALA A 53 -0.16 1.85 -1.05
C ALA A 53 0.50 3.21 -0.83
N LEU A 54 0.99 3.83 -1.90
CA LEU A 54 1.59 5.15 -1.89
C LEU A 54 0.59 6.16 -2.43
N PHE A 55 0.39 7.25 -1.68
CA PHE A 55 -0.53 8.32 -2.00
C PHE A 55 0.24 9.60 -2.22
N GLY A 56 0.07 10.24 -3.37
CA GLY A 56 0.51 11.62 -3.55
C GLY A 56 -0.16 12.55 -2.54
N MET A 57 0.50 13.67 -2.20
CA MET A 57 0.02 14.57 -1.16
C MET A 57 -1.35 15.21 -1.45
N ALA A 58 -1.86 15.18 -2.68
CA ALA A 58 -3.22 15.62 -2.99
C ALA A 58 -4.30 14.83 -2.23
N PHE A 59 -4.00 13.63 -1.73
CA PHE A 59 -4.95 12.81 -0.98
C PHE A 59 -4.88 13.01 0.53
N ARG A 60 -3.95 13.82 1.06
CA ARG A 60 -3.83 14.07 2.50
C ARG A 60 -5.15 14.50 3.12
N ASP A 61 -5.80 15.50 2.52
CA ASP A 61 -7.03 16.08 3.07
C ASP A 61 -8.19 15.08 3.02
N ALA A 62 -8.22 14.19 2.03
CA ALA A 62 -9.20 13.10 1.98
C ALA A 62 -9.05 12.13 3.16
N PHE A 63 -7.81 11.82 3.58
CA PHE A 63 -7.56 11.03 4.79
C PHE A 63 -7.93 11.78 6.07
N LEU A 64 -7.59 13.07 6.16
CA LEU A 64 -7.92 13.90 7.33
C LEU A 64 -9.44 14.14 7.48
N ALA A 65 -10.20 14.02 6.40
CA ALA A 65 -11.65 14.15 6.40
C ALA A 65 -12.40 12.83 6.68
N LEU A 66 -11.69 11.70 6.83
CA LEU A 66 -12.31 10.44 7.25
C LEU A 66 -12.89 10.60 8.65
N GLY A 67 -14.11 10.07 8.85
CA GLY A 67 -14.67 9.92 10.20
C GLY A 67 -13.89 8.88 11.01
N ASP A 68 -14.04 8.90 12.32
CA ASP A 68 -13.27 8.06 13.25
C ASP A 68 -13.36 6.55 12.93
N ASP A 69 -14.51 6.08 12.44
CA ASP A 69 -14.75 4.68 12.07
C ASP A 69 -14.58 4.40 10.56
N ALA A 70 -14.25 5.42 9.75
CA ALA A 70 -14.16 5.26 8.31
C ALA A 70 -12.81 4.62 7.91
N PRO A 71 -12.82 3.47 7.20
CA PRO A 71 -11.58 2.81 6.84
C PRO A 71 -10.83 3.56 5.74
N ALA A 72 -9.50 3.57 5.81
CA ALA A 72 -8.62 4.15 4.78
C ALA A 72 -8.92 3.65 3.35
N ARG A 73 -9.46 2.43 3.21
CA ARG A 73 -9.87 1.85 1.92
C ARG A 73 -10.90 2.69 1.18
N ASP A 74 -11.66 3.52 1.89
CA ASP A 74 -12.70 4.36 1.29
C ASP A 74 -12.11 5.53 0.49
N VAL A 75 -10.94 6.04 0.87
CA VAL A 75 -10.18 7.00 0.04
C VAL A 75 -9.82 6.36 -1.30
N LEU A 76 -9.36 5.11 -1.30
CA LEU A 76 -9.04 4.40 -2.54
C LEU A 76 -10.29 4.19 -3.42
N ARG A 77 -11.44 3.83 -2.82
CA ARG A 77 -12.71 3.66 -3.54
C ARG A 77 -13.22 4.96 -4.16
N ALA A 78 -13.09 6.07 -3.43
CA ALA A 78 -13.49 7.39 -3.92
C ALA A 78 -12.60 7.90 -5.07
N HIS A 79 -11.37 7.40 -5.20
CA HIS A 79 -10.36 7.88 -6.14
C HIS A 79 -9.83 6.77 -7.07
N GLU A 80 -10.66 5.80 -7.46
CA GLU A 80 -10.24 4.67 -8.30
C GLU A 80 -9.56 5.09 -9.61
N ASN A 81 -10.01 6.17 -10.23
CA ASN A 81 -9.43 6.72 -11.47
C ASN A 81 -8.01 7.29 -11.31
N HIS A 82 -7.53 7.44 -10.07
CA HIS A 82 -6.18 7.91 -9.75
C HIS A 82 -5.23 6.78 -9.39
N ILE A 83 -5.74 5.53 -9.32
CA ILE A 83 -4.95 4.36 -8.90
C ILE A 83 -4.16 3.80 -10.08
N THR A 84 -2.87 3.60 -9.85
CA THR A 84 -1.97 2.82 -10.70
C THR A 84 -1.58 1.55 -9.96
N HIS A 85 -1.82 0.39 -10.58
CA HIS A 85 -1.48 -0.91 -10.02
C HIS A 85 -0.08 -1.34 -10.46
N VAL A 86 0.75 -1.74 -9.50
CA VAL A 86 2.09 -2.30 -9.77
C VAL A 86 2.04 -3.79 -9.48
N THR A 87 2.22 -4.61 -10.50
CA THR A 87 2.23 -6.08 -10.32
C THR A 87 3.52 -6.51 -9.66
N VAL A 88 3.41 -7.15 -8.50
CA VAL A 88 4.54 -7.72 -7.75
C VAL A 88 4.41 -9.23 -7.63
N LYS A 89 5.57 -9.91 -7.48
CA LYS A 89 5.61 -11.37 -7.35
C LYS A 89 5.25 -11.85 -5.95
N ASN A 90 5.49 -11.03 -4.93
CA ASN A 90 5.26 -11.39 -3.55
C ASN A 90 3.74 -11.49 -3.24
N PRO A 91 3.18 -12.67 -2.93
CA PRO A 91 1.77 -12.79 -2.55
C PRO A 91 1.46 -12.20 -1.17
N TRP A 92 2.47 -12.00 -0.31
CA TRP A 92 2.30 -11.48 1.05
C TRP A 92 1.87 -10.02 1.09
N VAL A 93 1.92 -9.30 -0.03
CA VAL A 93 1.30 -7.97 -0.18
C VAL A 93 -0.21 -7.99 0.01
N LEU A 94 -0.86 -9.15 -0.04
CA LEU A 94 -2.32 -9.30 0.08
C LEU A 94 -2.77 -9.85 1.43
N ARG A 95 -1.85 -10.20 2.33
CA ARG A 95 -2.15 -11.08 3.46
C ARG A 95 -1.83 -10.44 4.80
N ASP A 96 -2.90 -10.13 5.51
CA ASP A 96 -2.89 -9.70 6.90
C ASP A 96 -2.65 -10.92 7.82
N ILE A 97 -2.05 -10.69 8.98
CA ILE A 97 -1.79 -11.72 10.00
C ILE A 97 -2.74 -11.51 11.19
N ASP A 98 -3.97 -12.02 11.06
CA ASP A 98 -5.00 -11.87 12.09
C ASP A 98 -5.11 -13.07 13.05
N THR A 99 -4.69 -14.26 12.59
CA THR A 99 -4.89 -15.50 13.35
C THR A 99 -3.57 -16.18 13.70
N ALA A 100 -3.60 -17.05 14.71
CA ALA A 100 -2.46 -17.90 15.04
C ALA A 100 -2.05 -18.81 13.86
N GLN A 101 -2.97 -19.16 12.96
CA GLN A 101 -2.66 -19.90 11.75
C GLN A 101 -1.90 -19.03 10.74
N ASP A 102 -2.30 -17.77 10.56
CA ASP A 102 -1.59 -16.83 9.71
C ASP A 102 -0.18 -16.57 10.22
N TYR A 103 -0.05 -16.40 11.53
CA TYR A 103 1.26 -16.22 12.17
C TYR A 103 2.19 -17.42 11.90
N ARG A 104 1.71 -18.66 12.11
CA ARG A 104 2.50 -19.87 11.82
C ARG A 104 2.90 -19.97 10.35
N ALA A 105 2.00 -19.59 9.43
CA ALA A 105 2.32 -19.58 8.01
C ALA A 105 3.37 -18.52 7.68
N ALA A 106 3.31 -17.35 8.31
CA ALA A 106 4.28 -16.27 8.13
C ALA A 106 5.65 -16.62 8.68
N THR A 107 5.74 -17.21 9.88
CA THR A 107 7.03 -17.63 10.45
C THR A 107 7.68 -18.73 9.61
N ALA A 108 6.89 -19.68 9.09
CA ALA A 108 7.42 -20.72 8.21
C ALA A 108 7.99 -20.18 6.89
N GLN A 109 7.50 -19.03 6.41
CA GLN A 109 8.10 -18.33 5.27
C GLN A 109 9.46 -17.75 5.63
N VAL A 110 9.58 -17.06 6.78
CA VAL A 110 10.83 -16.43 7.22
C VAL A 110 11.92 -17.47 7.50
N ASP A 111 11.54 -18.60 8.11
CA ASP A 111 12.48 -19.67 8.44
C ASP A 111 12.95 -20.46 7.20
N GLY A 112 12.26 -20.30 6.07
CA GLY A 112 12.54 -21.00 4.81
C GLY A 112 13.36 -20.22 3.79
N ASP A 113 13.60 -18.92 4.04
CA ASP A 113 14.44 -18.02 3.23
C ASP A 113 15.90 -17.96 3.75
#